data_AF-A0A9Q8LB47-F1
#
_entry.id   AF-A0A9Q8LB47-F1
#
_cell.length_a   1.000
_cell.length_b   1.000
_cell.length_c   1.000
_cell.angle_alpha   90.00
_cell.angle_beta   90.00
_cell.angle_gamma   90.00
#
_symmetry.space_group_name_H-M   'P 1'
#
loop_
_entity.id
_entity.type
_entity.pdbx_description
1 polymer ?
#
loop_
_entity_poly.entity_id
_entity_poly.type
_entity_poly.pdbx_seq_one_letter_code
_entity_poly.pdbx_strand_id
1 'polypeptide(L)'
;MPTIHELHTLLSQAERTIQARANDLADAQEHQEQVARDCSRDKYDKKWSQAKNATQRAQRRYERALRETEKLERSIRNTPPSRDHTSKARSTPLPDTGPAQGTLFHLEIEHWREQCVDCCTNYPALRAFPVPPIRRPCMKQACRKETRALAVCKCQIQHAFHRVPDLNLKKERIAWHPDKFAACLQRKDEFQGMAKEIFVVVDEMYRRTQV
;
A
#
# COMPACT_ATOMS: atom_id res chain seq x y z
N MET A 1 19.23 6.12 -8.11
CA MET A 1 19.41 4.90 -7.30
C MET A 1 18.13 4.71 -6.52
N PRO A 2 17.43 3.58 -6.64
CA PRO A 2 16.23 3.34 -5.85
C PRO A 2 16.58 3.36 -4.36
N THR A 3 15.74 4.01 -3.58
CA THR A 3 15.83 4.07 -2.12
C THR A 3 15.50 2.70 -1.52
N ILE A 4 15.94 2.46 -0.28
CA ILE A 4 15.63 1.20 0.45
C ILE A 4 14.10 1.00 0.53
N HIS A 5 13.34 2.08 0.73
CA HIS A 5 11.88 2.03 0.77
C HIS A 5 11.27 1.57 -0.57
N GLU A 6 11.71 2.15 -1.69
CA GLU A 6 11.26 1.74 -3.03
C GLU A 6 11.59 0.25 -3.29
N LEU A 7 12.75 -0.24 -2.83
CA LEU A 7 13.11 -1.65 -2.97
C LEU A 7 12.18 -2.58 -2.17
N HIS A 8 11.77 -2.20 -0.95
CA HIS A 8 10.77 -2.94 -0.17
C HIS A 8 9.38 -2.93 -0.82
N THR A 9 8.96 -1.78 -1.37
CA THR A 9 7.72 -1.68 -2.14
C THR A 9 7.73 -2.61 -3.36
N LEU A 10 8.85 -2.66 -4.09
CA LEU A 10 9.04 -3.57 -5.23
C LEU A 10 9.04 -5.04 -4.80
N LEU A 11 9.68 -5.37 -3.67
CA LEU A 11 9.66 -6.74 -3.12
C LEU A 11 8.23 -7.19 -2.83
N SER A 12 7.43 -6.37 -2.14
CA SER A 12 6.03 -6.67 -1.83
C SER A 12 5.16 -6.84 -3.10
N GLN A 13 5.43 -6.07 -4.15
CA GLN A 13 4.76 -6.26 -5.44
C GLN A 13 5.17 -7.56 -6.13
N ALA A 14 6.44 -7.91 -6.06
CA ALA A 14 6.97 -9.12 -6.64
C ALA A 14 6.47 -10.38 -5.90
N GLU A 15 6.33 -10.36 -4.58
CA GLU A 15 5.69 -11.43 -3.78
C GLU A 15 4.24 -11.68 -4.20
N ARG A 16 3.44 -10.62 -4.35
CA ARG A 16 2.06 -10.73 -4.87
C ARG A 16 2.03 -11.34 -6.27
N THR A 17 3.03 -11.00 -7.09
CA THR A 17 3.17 -11.56 -8.44
C THR A 17 3.50 -13.06 -8.38
N ILE A 18 4.42 -13.48 -7.50
CA ILE A 18 4.70 -14.90 -7.26
C ILE A 18 3.45 -15.65 -6.85
N GLN A 19 2.69 -15.10 -5.89
CA GLN A 19 1.46 -15.75 -5.43
C GLN A 19 0.45 -15.93 -6.57
N ALA A 20 0.25 -14.90 -7.40
CA ALA A 20 -0.61 -15.01 -8.57
C ALA A 20 -0.09 -16.08 -9.56
N ARG A 21 1.23 -16.17 -9.79
CA ARG A 21 1.82 -17.18 -10.67
C ARG A 21 1.78 -18.59 -10.08
N ALA A 22 1.83 -18.73 -8.75
CA ALA A 22 1.66 -20.00 -8.06
C ALA A 22 0.23 -20.53 -8.27
N ASN A 23 -0.76 -19.66 -8.13
CA ASN A 23 -2.15 -20.00 -8.42
C ASN A 23 -2.35 -20.38 -9.90
N ASP A 24 -1.81 -19.60 -10.84
CA ASP A 24 -1.84 -19.94 -12.29
C ASP A 24 -1.24 -21.33 -12.57
N LEU A 25 -0.15 -21.70 -11.86
CA LEU A 25 0.49 -23.00 -12.00
C LEU A 25 -0.37 -24.12 -11.42
N ALA A 26 -0.96 -23.92 -10.24
CA ALA A 26 -1.87 -24.88 -9.62
C ALA A 26 -3.08 -25.17 -10.52
N ASP A 27 -3.72 -24.14 -11.06
CA ASP A 27 -4.86 -24.27 -11.98
C ASP A 27 -4.47 -25.06 -13.25
N ALA A 28 -3.27 -24.80 -13.78
CA ALA A 28 -2.76 -25.51 -14.94
C ALA A 28 -2.45 -26.99 -14.64
N GLN A 29 -1.93 -27.28 -13.44
CA GLN A 29 -1.68 -28.66 -12.98
C GLN A 29 -2.99 -29.42 -12.78
N GLU A 30 -3.98 -28.81 -12.14
CA GLU A 30 -5.31 -29.41 -11.97
C GLU A 30 -5.96 -29.70 -13.33
N HIS A 31 -5.90 -28.76 -14.27
CA HIS A 31 -6.39 -28.97 -15.63
C HIS A 31 -5.66 -30.13 -16.33
N GLN A 32 -4.33 -30.21 -16.19
CA GLN A 32 -3.56 -31.31 -16.74
C GLN A 32 -3.97 -32.66 -16.13
N GLU A 33 -4.16 -32.75 -14.82
CA GLU A 33 -4.63 -33.96 -14.16
C GLU A 33 -6.02 -34.36 -14.62
N GLN A 34 -6.95 -33.40 -14.72
CA GLN A 34 -8.30 -33.64 -15.20
C GLN A 34 -8.27 -34.19 -16.63
N VAL A 35 -7.48 -33.60 -17.52
CA VAL A 35 -7.27 -34.11 -18.88
C VAL A 35 -6.65 -35.50 -18.85
N ALA A 36 -5.73 -35.79 -17.93
CA ALA A 36 -5.14 -37.12 -17.77
C ALA A 36 -6.18 -38.18 -17.37
N ARG A 37 -7.13 -37.82 -16.48
CA ARG A 37 -8.22 -38.71 -16.04
C ARG A 37 -9.24 -38.96 -17.14
N ASP A 38 -9.61 -37.91 -17.87
CA ASP A 38 -10.65 -37.97 -18.91
C ASP A 38 -10.16 -38.60 -20.23
N CYS A 39 -8.85 -38.56 -20.49
CA CYS A 39 -8.28 -39.13 -21.70
C CYS A 39 -8.09 -40.65 -21.57
N SER A 40 -9.06 -41.42 -22.08
CA SER A 40 -8.79 -42.82 -22.43
C SER A 40 -7.75 -42.90 -23.56
N ARG A 41 -6.93 -43.93 -23.49
CA ARG A 41 -5.53 -44.04 -23.93
C ARG A 41 -5.22 -43.76 -25.42
N ASP A 42 -6.21 -43.61 -26.31
CA ASP A 42 -5.99 -43.60 -27.76
C ASP A 42 -6.60 -42.43 -28.56
N LYS A 43 -7.40 -41.51 -27.96
CA LYS A 43 -8.16 -40.51 -28.76
C LYS A 43 -7.82 -39.03 -28.56
N TYR A 44 -6.87 -38.66 -27.69
CA TYR A 44 -6.71 -37.24 -27.30
C TYR A 44 -5.27 -36.72 -27.10
N ASP A 45 -4.31 -37.18 -27.91
CA ASP A 45 -2.93 -36.65 -27.89
C ASP A 45 -2.86 -35.12 -27.97
N LYS A 46 -3.74 -34.50 -28.75
CA LYS A 46 -3.78 -33.04 -28.91
C LYS A 46 -4.16 -32.31 -27.62
N LYS A 47 -5.17 -32.79 -26.88
CA LYS A 47 -5.62 -32.15 -25.62
C LYS A 47 -4.60 -32.36 -24.51
N TRP A 48 -4.06 -33.57 -24.38
CA TRP A 48 -2.98 -33.87 -23.44
C TRP A 48 -1.73 -33.02 -23.70
N SER A 49 -1.31 -32.92 -24.98
CA SER A 49 -0.18 -32.07 -25.38
C SER A 49 -0.44 -30.59 -25.10
N GLN A 50 -1.66 -30.09 -25.35
CA GLN A 50 -2.02 -28.71 -25.02
C GLN A 50 -1.98 -28.43 -23.52
N ALA A 51 -2.54 -29.32 -22.70
CA ALA A 51 -2.53 -29.19 -21.23
C ALA A 51 -1.11 -29.21 -20.68
N LYS A 52 -0.29 -30.20 -21.10
CA LYS A 52 1.12 -30.28 -20.71
C LYS A 52 1.93 -29.03 -21.10
N ASN A 53 1.70 -28.50 -22.30
CA ASN A 53 2.33 -27.25 -22.75
C ASN A 53 1.85 -26.04 -21.94
N ALA A 54 0.59 -26.01 -21.52
CA ALA A 54 0.05 -24.96 -20.65
C ALA A 54 0.73 -24.98 -19.27
N THR A 55 0.81 -26.15 -18.63
CA THR A 55 1.53 -26.32 -17.35
C THR A 55 2.99 -25.91 -17.46
N GLN A 56 3.69 -26.34 -18.51
CA GLN A 56 5.10 -25.96 -18.70
C GLN A 56 5.29 -24.45 -18.91
N ARG A 57 4.33 -23.77 -19.55
CA ARG A 57 4.34 -22.30 -19.68
C ARG A 57 4.07 -21.62 -18.34
N ALA A 58 3.12 -22.12 -17.54
CA ALA A 58 2.84 -21.59 -16.20
C ALA A 58 4.06 -21.76 -15.29
N GLN A 59 4.71 -22.93 -15.30
CA GLN A 59 5.91 -23.21 -14.52
C GLN A 59 7.06 -22.24 -14.85
N ARG A 60 7.34 -22.03 -16.15
CA ARG A 60 8.37 -21.06 -16.57
C ARG A 60 8.09 -19.63 -16.12
N ARG A 61 6.80 -19.22 -16.04
CA ARG A 61 6.41 -17.89 -15.55
C ARG A 61 6.64 -17.78 -14.04
N TYR A 62 6.27 -18.82 -13.29
CA TYR A 62 6.51 -18.90 -11.86
C TYR A 62 8.00 -18.84 -11.51
N GLU A 63 8.83 -19.66 -12.17
CA GLU A 63 10.29 -19.66 -11.98
C GLU A 63 10.94 -18.31 -12.34
N ARG A 64 10.45 -17.62 -13.38
CA ARG A 64 10.94 -16.28 -13.72
C ARG A 64 10.62 -15.27 -12.61
N ALA A 65 9.42 -15.30 -12.06
CA ALA A 65 9.01 -14.41 -10.97
C ALA A 65 9.87 -14.63 -9.71
N LEU A 66 10.17 -15.89 -9.37
CA LEU A 66 11.07 -16.24 -8.26
C LEU A 66 12.50 -15.68 -8.45
N ARG A 67 13.05 -15.74 -9.68
CA ARG A 67 14.38 -15.15 -9.95
C ARG A 67 14.37 -13.63 -9.84
N GLU A 68 13.26 -12.97 -10.15
CA GLU A 68 13.13 -11.51 -10.03
C GLU A 68 13.05 -11.07 -8.56
N THR A 69 12.32 -11.80 -7.71
CA THR A 69 12.34 -11.53 -6.26
C THR A 69 13.71 -11.77 -5.66
N GLU A 70 14.39 -12.87 -5.99
CA GLU A 70 15.72 -13.15 -5.45
C GLU A 70 16.73 -12.03 -5.82
N LYS A 71 16.62 -11.48 -7.04
CA LYS A 71 17.41 -10.32 -7.47
C LYS A 71 17.10 -9.07 -6.65
N LEU A 72 15.83 -8.81 -6.33
CA LEU A 72 15.42 -7.69 -5.50
C LEU A 72 15.94 -7.84 -4.06
N GLU A 73 15.78 -9.02 -3.45
CA GLU A 73 16.30 -9.31 -2.12
C GLU A 73 17.82 -9.15 -2.05
N ARG A 74 18.54 -9.64 -3.07
CA ARG A 74 19.99 -9.46 -3.17
C ARG A 74 20.37 -7.99 -3.31
N SER A 75 19.58 -7.21 -4.02
CA SER A 75 19.79 -5.75 -4.17
C SER A 75 19.59 -5.04 -2.83
N ILE A 76 18.57 -5.40 -2.05
CA ILE A 76 18.34 -4.88 -0.69
C ILE A 76 19.53 -5.22 0.21
N ARG A 77 19.97 -6.48 0.23
CA ARG A 77 21.09 -6.94 1.07
C ARG A 77 22.42 -6.25 0.73
N ASN A 78 22.67 -5.99 -0.55
CA ASN A 78 23.91 -5.38 -1.03
C ASN A 78 23.88 -3.85 -1.02
N THR A 79 22.76 -3.21 -0.68
CA THR A 79 22.69 -1.75 -0.55
C THR A 79 23.36 -1.35 0.76
N PRO A 80 24.55 -0.71 0.74
CA PRO A 80 25.19 -0.29 1.97
C PRO A 80 24.31 0.74 2.68
N PRO A 81 24.24 0.74 4.03
CA PRO A 81 23.56 1.78 4.76
C PRO A 81 24.19 3.11 4.36
N SER A 82 23.38 3.99 3.77
CA SER A 82 23.81 5.31 3.33
C SER A 82 24.46 6.02 4.52
N ARG A 83 25.80 6.15 4.49
CA ARG A 83 26.53 6.99 5.44
C ARG A 83 26.17 8.43 5.10
N ASP A 84 25.24 8.99 5.85
CA ASP A 84 24.92 10.41 5.79
C ASP A 84 26.20 11.21 5.98
N HIS A 85 26.61 11.87 4.91
CA HIS A 85 27.70 12.83 4.88
C HIS A 85 27.34 14.00 5.80
N THR A 86 27.79 13.90 7.05
CA THR A 86 27.80 14.99 8.02
C THR A 86 28.77 16.06 7.53
N SER A 87 28.27 17.06 6.82
CA SER A 87 29.04 18.25 6.44
C SER A 87 29.01 19.26 7.58
N LYS A 88 30.15 19.39 8.27
CA LYS A 88 30.40 20.37 9.34
C LYS A 88 30.52 21.82 8.78
N ALA A 89 29.57 22.66 9.19
CA ALA A 89 29.72 23.95 9.88
C ALA A 89 30.37 25.21 9.22
N ARG A 90 29.61 26.34 9.28
CA ARG A 90 30.08 27.64 9.80
C ARG A 90 28.92 28.54 10.32
N SER A 91 28.87 28.68 11.66
CA SER A 91 28.44 29.75 12.61
C SER A 91 27.38 30.82 12.17
N THR A 92 26.42 31.35 12.96
CA THR A 92 26.24 31.62 14.42
C THR A 92 24.74 32.05 14.71
N PRO A 93 24.28 32.50 15.92
CA PRO A 93 23.40 31.75 16.84
C PRO A 93 21.97 32.32 17.07
N LEU A 94 21.01 31.49 17.50
CA LEU A 94 20.06 31.69 18.62
C LEU A 94 19.06 30.50 18.70
N PRO A 95 18.52 30.19 19.89
CA PRO A 95 17.91 28.91 20.19
C PRO A 95 16.42 28.91 19.87
N ASP A 96 15.96 27.99 19.01
CA ASP A 96 14.68 27.35 19.28
C ASP A 96 14.48 26.06 18.47
N THR A 97 14.09 25.01 19.19
CA THR A 97 13.43 23.76 18.75
C THR A 97 14.13 22.87 17.69
N GLY A 98 14.77 21.79 18.16
CA GLY A 98 15.66 20.89 17.41
C GLY A 98 15.05 19.87 16.40
N PRO A 99 15.94 19.14 15.69
CA PRO A 99 15.61 18.15 14.63
C PRO A 99 14.87 16.90 15.11
N ALA A 100 14.77 16.66 16.42
CA ALA A 100 14.07 15.52 17.00
C ALA A 100 12.55 15.51 16.74
N GLN A 101 11.92 16.67 16.51
CA GLN A 101 10.48 16.71 16.25
C GLN A 101 10.10 16.29 14.82
N GLY A 102 11.04 16.38 13.88
CA GLY A 102 10.82 15.94 12.50
C GLY A 102 10.77 14.42 12.37
N THR A 103 11.67 13.73 13.07
CA THR A 103 11.74 12.27 13.10
C THR A 103 10.56 11.66 13.85
N LEU A 104 10.13 12.25 14.96
CA LEU A 104 8.96 11.77 15.71
C LEU A 104 7.68 11.85 14.89
N PHE A 105 7.44 12.96 14.19
CA PHE A 105 6.25 13.09 13.33
C PHE A 105 6.25 12.10 12.16
N HIS A 106 7.44 11.73 11.65
CA HIS A 106 7.55 10.70 10.61
C HIS A 106 7.11 9.33 11.14
N LEU A 107 7.58 8.95 12.34
CA LEU A 107 7.17 7.71 13.00
C LEU A 107 5.66 7.68 13.29
N GLU A 108 5.06 8.81 13.68
CA GLU A 108 3.61 8.92 13.86
C GLU A 108 2.84 8.72 12.55
N ILE A 109 3.36 9.21 11.42
CA ILE A 109 2.78 8.98 10.10
C ILE A 109 2.89 7.50 9.71
N GLU A 110 4.05 6.88 9.91
CA GLU A 110 4.24 5.44 9.63
C GLU A 110 3.27 4.60 10.46
N HIS A 111 3.19 4.84 11.77
CA HIS A 111 2.27 4.13 12.66
C HIS A 111 0.80 4.35 12.26
N TRP A 112 0.42 5.59 11.93
CA TRP A 112 -0.93 5.87 11.42
C TRP A 112 -1.22 5.12 10.11
N ARG A 113 -0.23 4.93 9.24
CA ARG A 113 -0.39 4.17 8.00
C ARG A 113 -0.56 2.68 8.22
N GLU A 114 0.17 2.09 9.16
CA GLU A 114 -0.04 0.71 9.58
C GLU A 114 -1.49 0.51 10.06
N GLN A 115 -1.97 1.40 10.94
CA GLN A 115 -3.36 1.38 11.38
C GLN A 115 -4.34 1.50 10.20
N CYS A 116 -4.09 2.40 9.23
CA CYS A 116 -4.94 2.52 8.05
C CYS A 116 -5.03 1.22 7.23
N VAL A 117 -3.92 0.50 7.06
CA VAL A 117 -3.88 -0.77 6.32
C VAL A 117 -4.72 -1.83 7.01
N ASP A 118 -4.57 -1.96 8.33
CA ASP A 118 -5.36 -2.90 9.13
C ASP A 118 -6.85 -2.57 9.07
N CYS A 119 -7.18 -1.29 9.21
CA CYS A 119 -8.56 -0.79 9.16
C CYS A 119 -9.22 -1.02 7.80
N CYS A 120 -8.47 -0.86 6.70
CA CYS A 120 -8.97 -1.03 5.34
C CYS A 120 -8.99 -2.49 4.88
N THR A 121 -8.48 -3.42 5.69
CA THR A 121 -8.51 -4.86 5.41
C THR A 121 -9.64 -5.55 6.19
N ASN A 122 -9.87 -5.13 7.44
CA ASN A 122 -10.80 -5.78 8.37
C ASN A 122 -11.92 -4.84 8.86
N TYR A 123 -12.71 -4.28 7.94
CA TYR A 123 -13.80 -3.34 8.25
C TYR A 123 -14.75 -3.80 9.38
N PRO A 124 -15.25 -5.04 9.42
CA PRO A 124 -16.18 -5.46 10.48
C PRO A 124 -15.56 -5.48 11.89
N ALA A 125 -14.23 -5.63 11.98
CA ALA A 125 -13.49 -5.68 13.24
C ALA A 125 -13.01 -4.29 13.70
N LEU A 126 -13.30 -3.24 12.93
CA LEU A 126 -12.83 -1.89 13.21
C LEU A 126 -13.49 -1.34 14.47
N ARG A 127 -12.69 -1.13 15.53
CA ARG A 127 -13.15 -0.56 16.81
C ARG A 127 -12.94 0.95 16.90
N ALA A 128 -11.88 1.44 16.30
CA ALA A 128 -11.48 2.84 16.31
C ALA A 128 -11.09 3.28 14.89
N PHE A 129 -11.53 4.47 14.49
CA PHE A 129 -11.17 5.03 13.20
C PHE A 129 -9.73 5.62 13.26
N PRO A 130 -8.86 5.32 12.29
CA PRO A 130 -7.49 5.82 12.28
C PRO A 130 -7.43 7.31 11.93
N VAL A 131 -7.23 8.17 12.92
CA VAL A 131 -7.16 9.62 12.76
C VAL A 131 -5.75 10.05 12.33
N PRO A 132 -5.60 10.88 11.27
CA PRO A 132 -4.29 11.36 10.85
C PRO A 132 -3.59 12.19 11.93
N PRO A 133 -2.26 12.01 12.13
CA PRO A 133 -1.52 12.76 13.13
C PRO A 133 -1.43 14.24 12.76
N ILE A 134 -1.54 15.11 13.76
CA ILE A 134 -1.55 16.56 13.59
C ILE A 134 -0.24 17.13 14.12
N ARG A 135 0.60 17.64 13.22
CA ARG A 135 1.88 18.25 13.61
C ARG A 135 1.70 19.61 14.29
N ARG A 136 0.80 20.44 13.75
CA ARG A 136 0.50 21.79 14.23
C ARG A 136 -0.95 22.13 13.94
N PRO A 137 -1.66 22.85 14.82
CA PRO A 137 -3.02 23.31 14.52
C PRO A 137 -3.08 24.14 13.24
N CYS A 138 -4.16 23.99 12.47
CA CYS A 138 -4.35 24.82 11.28
C CYS A 138 -4.68 26.27 11.68
N MET A 139 -3.97 27.23 11.09
CA MET A 139 -4.17 28.66 11.36
C MET A 139 -5.21 29.31 10.42
N LYS A 140 -5.71 28.59 9.40
CA LYS A 140 -6.73 29.11 8.50
C LYS A 140 -8.07 29.23 9.22
N GLN A 141 -8.63 30.45 9.27
CA GLN A 141 -9.92 30.70 9.94
C GLN A 141 -11.06 29.81 9.41
N ALA A 142 -11.10 29.58 8.09
CA ALA A 142 -12.09 28.69 7.47
C ALA A 142 -12.04 27.26 8.04
N CYS A 143 -10.86 26.76 8.40
CA CYS A 143 -10.72 25.42 8.99
C CYS A 143 -11.14 25.33 10.46
N ARG A 144 -11.16 26.46 11.19
CA ARG A 144 -11.53 26.48 12.62
C ARG A 144 -13.03 26.59 12.86
N LYS A 145 -13.78 27.13 11.90
CA LYS A 145 -15.23 27.36 12.00
C LYS A 145 -16.08 26.16 11.58
N GLU A 146 -15.45 25.13 11.00
CA GLU A 146 -16.15 24.01 10.38
C GLU A 146 -16.23 22.82 11.34
N THR A 147 -17.45 22.37 11.66
CA THR A 147 -17.68 21.14 12.43
C THR A 147 -17.39 19.93 11.54
N ARG A 148 -16.53 19.03 12.02
CA ARG A 148 -16.00 17.89 11.25
C ARG A 148 -16.10 16.62 12.06
N ALA A 149 -16.43 15.51 11.41
CA ALA A 149 -16.46 14.18 11.99
C ALA A 149 -15.08 13.74 12.46
N LEU A 150 -14.01 14.02 11.71
CA LEU A 150 -12.65 13.61 12.07
C LEU A 150 -11.95 14.54 13.06
N ALA A 151 -12.55 15.67 13.44
CA ALA A 151 -11.91 16.77 14.19
C ALA A 151 -10.58 17.29 13.59
N VAL A 152 -10.22 16.83 12.38
CA VAL A 152 -9.00 17.19 11.65
C VAL A 152 -9.38 17.94 10.39
N CYS A 153 -8.73 19.08 10.14
CA CYS A 153 -9.07 19.86 8.94
C CYS A 153 -8.45 19.28 7.68
N LYS A 154 -9.02 19.62 6.51
CA LYS A 154 -8.55 19.15 5.20
C LYS A 154 -7.06 19.38 4.97
N CYS A 155 -6.51 20.50 5.45
CA CYS A 155 -5.10 20.81 5.28
C CYS A 155 -4.18 19.85 6.05
N GLN A 156 -4.61 19.39 7.23
CA GLN A 156 -3.84 18.43 8.02
C GLN A 156 -3.94 17.03 7.42
N ILE A 157 -5.12 16.62 6.94
CA ILE A 157 -5.31 15.38 6.20
C ILE A 157 -4.39 15.38 4.96
N GLN A 158 -4.43 16.44 4.15
CA GLN A 158 -3.51 16.61 3.01
C GLN A 158 -2.06 16.52 3.45
N HIS A 159 -1.66 17.26 4.48
CA HIS A 159 -0.27 17.27 4.95
C HIS A 159 0.18 15.86 5.40
N ALA A 160 -0.66 15.11 6.10
CA ALA A 160 -0.36 13.73 6.47
C ALA A 160 -0.15 12.85 5.23
N PHE A 161 -1.06 12.89 4.26
CA PHE A 161 -0.93 12.13 3.02
C PHE A 161 0.31 12.50 2.19
N HIS A 162 0.66 13.79 2.06
CA HIS A 162 1.88 14.20 1.33
C HIS A 162 3.19 13.68 1.95
N ARG A 163 3.14 13.26 3.22
CA ARG A 163 4.30 12.69 3.93
C ARG A 163 4.36 11.18 3.84
N VAL A 164 3.34 10.53 3.27
CA VAL A 164 3.34 9.10 3.02
C VAL A 164 4.21 8.82 1.80
N PRO A 165 5.28 7.99 1.93
CA PRO A 165 6.08 7.59 0.78
C PRO A 165 5.26 6.73 -0.19
N ASP A 166 5.57 6.83 -1.49
CA ASP A 166 4.91 6.07 -2.57
C ASP A 166 3.37 6.13 -2.58
N LEU A 167 2.80 7.27 -2.15
CA LEU A 167 1.35 7.43 -2.02
C LEU A 167 0.62 7.20 -3.35
N ASN A 168 -0.16 6.12 -3.41
CA ASN A 168 -1.04 5.85 -4.53
C ASN A 168 -2.45 6.39 -4.28
N LEU A 169 -2.68 7.64 -4.67
CA LEU A 169 -3.97 8.32 -4.49
C LEU A 169 -5.16 7.57 -5.08
N LYS A 170 -4.98 6.81 -6.17
CA LYS A 170 -6.06 6.00 -6.77
C LYS A 170 -6.47 4.86 -5.82
N LYS A 171 -5.51 4.16 -5.22
CA LYS A 171 -5.78 3.10 -4.23
C LYS A 171 -6.42 3.66 -2.98
N GLU A 172 -5.92 4.79 -2.48
CA GLU A 172 -6.48 5.45 -1.30
C GLU A 172 -7.95 5.83 -1.51
N ARG A 173 -8.33 6.40 -2.67
CA ARG A 173 -9.74 6.71 -2.96
C ARG A 173 -10.65 5.49 -2.82
N ILE A 174 -10.20 4.33 -3.27
CA ILE A 174 -10.98 3.10 -3.18
C ILE A 174 -11.02 2.60 -1.73
N ALA A 175 -9.93 2.72 -0.98
CA ALA A 175 -9.84 2.28 0.41
C ALA A 175 -10.74 3.11 1.34
N TRP A 176 -10.78 4.43 1.14
CA TRP A 176 -11.54 5.38 1.96
C TRP A 176 -12.99 5.59 1.49
N HIS A 177 -13.48 4.81 0.52
CA HIS A 177 -14.86 4.96 0.05
C HIS A 177 -15.85 4.66 1.20
N PRO A 178 -16.81 5.56 1.51
CA PRO A 178 -17.69 5.42 2.68
C PRO A 178 -18.50 4.12 2.66
N ASP A 179 -18.88 3.61 1.48
CA ASP A 179 -19.62 2.34 1.37
C ASP A 179 -18.87 1.14 1.97
N LYS A 180 -17.53 1.16 1.99
CA LYS A 180 -16.75 0.07 2.61
C LYS A 180 -16.92 0.02 4.12
N PHE A 181 -17.21 1.16 4.75
CA PHE A 181 -17.46 1.27 6.17
C PHE A 181 -18.90 0.91 6.55
N ALA A 182 -19.77 0.57 5.58
CA ALA A 182 -21.11 0.04 5.86
C ALA A 182 -21.08 -1.28 6.65
N ALA A 183 -19.98 -2.03 6.57
CA ALA A 183 -19.76 -3.27 7.32
C ALA A 183 -19.44 -3.06 8.82
N CYS A 184 -19.20 -1.82 9.26
CA CYS A 184 -18.87 -1.48 10.65
C CYS A 184 -20.16 -1.35 11.50
N LEU A 185 -20.85 -2.45 11.77
CA LEU A 185 -22.24 -2.47 12.29
C LEU A 185 -22.53 -1.55 13.49
N GLN A 186 -21.60 -1.42 14.45
CA GLN A 186 -21.85 -0.65 15.68
C GLN A 186 -21.62 0.87 15.54
N ARG A 187 -20.76 1.30 14.61
CA ARG A 187 -20.33 2.71 14.45
C ARG A 187 -20.38 3.15 12.99
N LYS A 188 -21.28 2.55 12.22
CA LYS A 188 -21.38 2.71 10.77
C LYS A 188 -21.45 4.17 10.38
N ASP A 189 -22.45 4.91 10.87
CA ASP A 189 -22.72 6.28 10.42
C ASP A 189 -21.56 7.23 10.79
N GLU A 190 -20.95 7.02 11.95
CA GLU A 190 -19.78 7.76 12.40
C GLU A 190 -18.57 7.51 11.49
N PHE A 191 -18.22 6.24 11.26
CA PHE A 191 -17.08 5.87 10.43
C PHE A 191 -17.29 6.21 8.96
N GLN A 192 -18.53 6.15 8.45
CA GLN A 192 -18.86 6.63 7.11
C GLN A 192 -18.67 8.14 7.01
N GLY A 193 -19.07 8.91 8.03
CA GLY A 193 -18.83 10.35 8.10
C GLY A 193 -17.34 10.68 8.07
N MET A 194 -16.53 10.01 8.89
CA MET A 194 -15.08 10.17 8.91
C MET A 194 -14.42 9.76 7.58
N ALA A 195 -14.76 8.59 7.05
CA ALA A 195 -14.24 8.10 5.78
C ALA A 195 -14.58 9.05 4.62
N LYS A 196 -15.79 9.61 4.61
CA LYS A 196 -16.21 10.59 3.60
C LYS A 196 -15.31 11.85 3.61
N GLU A 197 -14.92 12.34 4.78
CA GLU A 197 -14.01 13.49 4.86
C GLU A 197 -12.64 13.19 4.27
N ILE A 198 -12.06 12.01 4.58
CA ILE A 198 -10.79 11.59 3.99
C ILE A 198 -10.95 11.39 2.48
N PHE A 199 -12.02 10.72 2.04
CA PHE A 199 -12.29 10.45 0.64
C PHE A 199 -12.31 11.73 -0.19
N VAL A 200 -13.04 12.77 0.25
CA VAL A 200 -13.12 14.06 -0.46
C VAL A 200 -11.74 14.69 -0.59
N VAL A 201 -10.91 14.63 0.47
CA VAL A 201 -9.55 15.18 0.44
C VAL A 201 -8.65 14.42 -0.54
N VAL A 202 -8.65 13.09 -0.47
CA VAL A 202 -7.84 12.24 -1.35
C VAL A 202 -8.31 12.35 -2.80
N ASP A 203 -9.62 12.45 -3.04
CA ASP A 203 -10.21 12.68 -4.35
C ASP A 203 -9.76 14.02 -4.96
N GLU A 204 -9.78 15.10 -4.16
CA GLU A 204 -9.27 16.41 -4.56
C GLU A 204 -7.76 16.35 -4.89
N MET A 205 -6.96 15.67 -4.06
CA MET A 205 -5.53 15.47 -4.33
C MET A 205 -5.30 14.70 -5.64
N TYR A 206 -6.07 13.64 -5.87
CA TYR A 206 -5.98 12.82 -7.09
C TYR A 206 -6.27 13.65 -8.34
N ARG A 207 -7.37 14.42 -8.35
CA ARG A 207 -7.75 15.26 -9.50
C ARG A 207 -6.68 16.29 -9.84
N ARG A 208 -6.04 16.89 -8.84
CA ARG A 208 -4.96 17.88 -9.03
C ARG A 208 -3.67 17.29 -9.61
N THR A 209 -3.45 15.99 -9.43
CA THR A 209 -2.22 15.31 -9.91
C THR A 209 -2.38 14.77 -11.34
N GLN A 210 -3.59 14.85 -11.92
CA GLN A 210 -3.89 14.40 -13.29
C GLN A 210 -3.83 15.56 -14.32
N VAL A 211 -3.55 16.77 -13.86
CA VAL A 211 -3.37 18.00 -14.67
C VAL A 211 -1.87 18.27 -14.77
#